data_AF-A0A3C1DP34-F1
#
_entry.id   AF-A0A3C1DP34-F1
#
_cell.length_a   1.000
_cell.length_b   1.000
_cell.length_c   1.000
_cell.angle_alpha   90.00
_cell.angle_beta   90.00
_cell.angle_gamma   90.00
#
_symmetry.space_group_name_H-M   'P 1'
#
loop_
_entity.id
_entity.type
_entity.pdbx_description
1 polymer ?
#
loop_
_entity_poly.entity_id
_entity_poly.type
_entity_poly.pdbx_seq_one_letter_code
_entity_poly.pdbx_strand_id
1 'polypeptide(L)'
;NPAVHSERPDRHLLPVLRLVVPAFPGIVNDIKKPDQDEGGYTKMPLKAAYSLTQLWSAIKTDITKVNQPILVFRSADDHVVEPSNTAWILANVASKDAEEVVLHESYHVATLDNDAPTIFDGSLEFVNRVLASKQAAK
;
A
#
# COMPACT_ATOMS: atom_id res chain seq x y z
N ASN A 1 2.82 1.59 -2.27
CA ASN A 1 2.99 1.11 -0.88
C ASN A 1 1.77 0.31 -0.41
N PRO A 2 1.51 -0.89 -0.95
CA PRO A 2 0.37 -1.69 -0.51
C PRO A 2 0.62 -2.32 0.87
N ALA A 3 -0.41 -2.36 1.74
CA ALA A 3 -0.30 -2.92 3.09
C ALA A 3 -1.30 -4.07 3.31
N VAL A 4 -0.78 -5.18 3.85
CA VAL A 4 -1.53 -6.39 4.26
C VAL A 4 -1.10 -6.91 5.64
N HIS A 5 -0.15 -6.23 6.29
CA HIS A 5 0.22 -6.40 7.69
C HIS A 5 1.05 -5.20 8.16
N SER A 6 1.43 -5.24 9.43
CA SER A 6 2.54 -4.47 9.96
C SER A 6 3.48 -5.40 10.73
N GLU A 7 4.77 -5.06 10.77
CA GLU A 7 5.80 -5.72 11.55
C GLU A 7 5.99 -5.09 12.93
N ARG A 8 5.39 -3.92 13.16
CA ARG A 8 5.46 -3.22 14.44
C ARG A 8 4.91 -4.09 15.59
N PRO A 9 5.58 -4.17 16.74
CA PRO A 9 5.21 -5.07 17.83
C PRO A 9 3.90 -4.68 18.53
N ASP A 10 3.55 -3.39 18.53
CA ASP A 10 2.33 -2.84 19.12
C ASP A 10 1.05 -3.37 18.47
N ARG A 11 1.12 -3.90 17.23
CA ARG A 11 0.01 -4.58 16.55
C ARG A 11 -0.61 -5.70 17.40
N HIS A 12 0.20 -6.37 18.24
CA HIS A 12 -0.27 -7.48 19.08
C HIS A 12 -1.10 -7.00 20.28
N LEU A 13 -0.90 -5.75 20.70
CA LEU A 13 -1.62 -5.13 21.82
C LEU A 13 -2.90 -4.41 21.37
N LEU A 14 -2.95 -4.02 20.09
CA LEU A 14 -4.07 -3.29 19.49
C LEU A 14 -5.47 -3.88 19.77
N PRO A 15 -5.67 -5.22 19.83
CA PRO A 15 -7.00 -5.76 20.08
C PRO A 15 -7.59 -5.39 21.45
N VAL A 16 -6.72 -5.23 22.46
CA VAL A 16 -7.13 -4.85 23.82
C VAL A 16 -7.03 -3.33 23.97
N LEU A 17 -5.95 -2.73 23.48
CA LEU A 17 -5.64 -1.31 23.66
C LEU A 17 -6.76 -0.41 23.11
N ARG A 18 -7.40 -0.79 21.99
CA ARG A 18 -8.52 -0.05 21.38
C ARG A 18 -9.74 0.13 22.28
N LEU A 19 -9.88 -0.67 23.34
CA LEU A 19 -11.01 -0.60 24.27
C LEU A 19 -10.84 0.50 25.31
N VAL A 20 -9.59 0.90 25.57
CA VAL A 20 -9.22 1.81 26.66
C VAL A 20 -8.65 3.12 26.10
N VAL A 21 -7.86 3.05 25.02
CA VAL A 21 -7.27 4.20 24.35
C VAL A 21 -8.06 4.53 23.09
N PRO A 22 -8.66 5.73 22.97
CA PRO A 22 -9.52 6.05 21.85
C PRO A 22 -8.74 6.27 20.55
N ALA A 23 -7.58 6.94 20.61
CA ALA A 23 -6.80 7.31 19.44
C ALA A 23 -5.32 7.56 19.76
N PHE A 24 -4.47 7.37 18.75
CA PHE A 24 -3.08 7.82 18.71
C PHE A 24 -2.92 9.06 17.84
N PRO A 25 -1.76 9.74 17.87
CA PRO A 25 -1.41 10.72 16.84
C PRO A 25 -1.59 10.14 15.44
N GLY A 26 -2.04 10.98 14.50
CA GLY A 26 -2.14 10.60 13.10
C GLY A 26 -0.78 10.26 12.51
N ILE A 27 -0.78 9.34 11.54
CA ILE A 27 0.35 9.09 10.66
C ILE A 27 0.05 9.89 9.40
N VAL A 28 0.75 11.00 9.20
CA VAL A 28 0.51 11.95 8.10
C VAL A 28 1.84 12.49 7.59
N ASN A 29 1.86 12.95 6.34
CA ASN A 29 2.99 13.65 5.74
C ASN A 29 4.30 12.85 5.71
N ASP A 30 4.22 11.53 5.57
CA ASP A 30 5.39 10.71 5.22
C ASP A 30 5.68 10.89 3.72
N ILE A 31 6.25 12.07 3.41
CA ILE A 31 6.55 12.61 2.08
C ILE A 31 7.99 13.14 2.09
N LYS A 32 8.79 12.77 1.09
CA LYS A 32 10.18 13.23 0.92
C LYS A 32 10.24 14.63 0.28
N LYS A 33 9.34 14.91 -0.65
CA LYS A 33 9.20 16.20 -1.34
C LYS A 33 8.83 17.33 -0.37
N PRO A 34 9.55 18.46 -0.39
CA PRO A 34 9.24 19.60 0.47
C PRO A 34 7.91 20.27 0.09
N ASP A 35 7.37 21.04 1.02
CA ASP A 35 6.19 21.89 0.83
C ASP A 35 4.95 21.15 0.35
N GLN A 36 4.80 19.88 0.75
CA GLN A 36 3.58 19.09 0.56
C GLN A 36 2.79 18.98 1.87
N ASP A 37 1.47 18.88 1.75
CA ASP A 37 0.56 18.54 2.84
C ASP A 37 -0.45 17.52 2.34
N GLU A 38 -0.45 16.34 2.95
CA GLU A 38 -1.38 15.25 2.68
C GLU A 38 -2.82 15.61 3.12
N GLY A 39 -2.97 16.52 4.09
CA GLY A 39 -4.28 16.86 4.65
C GLY A 39 -4.90 15.74 5.49
N GLY A 40 -4.08 14.85 6.05
CA GLY A 40 -4.53 13.72 6.86
C GLY A 40 -5.05 14.09 8.25
N TYR A 41 -5.73 13.16 8.90
CA TYR A 41 -6.24 13.38 10.27
C TYR A 41 -5.12 13.45 11.29
N THR A 42 -5.18 14.44 12.20
CA THR A 42 -4.20 14.58 13.30
C THR A 42 -4.30 13.47 14.35
N LYS A 43 -5.33 12.63 14.30
CA LYS A 43 -5.54 11.49 15.19
C LYS A 43 -5.98 10.26 14.42
N MET A 44 -5.44 9.10 14.82
CA MET A 44 -5.82 7.79 14.31
C MET A 44 -6.65 7.04 15.38
N PRO A 45 -7.96 6.83 15.18
CA PRO A 45 -8.78 6.07 16.12
C PRO A 45 -8.35 4.60 16.19
N LEU A 46 -8.10 4.07 17.40
CA LEU A 46 -7.58 2.70 17.54
C LEU A 46 -8.62 1.63 17.17
N LYS A 47 -9.92 1.94 17.28
CA LYS A 47 -10.98 1.08 16.76
C LYS A 47 -10.91 0.96 15.23
N ALA A 48 -10.61 2.07 14.54
CA ALA A 48 -10.43 2.09 13.09
C ALA A 48 -9.15 1.34 12.69
N ALA A 49 -8.04 1.58 13.39
CA ALA A 49 -6.79 0.84 13.18
C ALA A 49 -7.00 -0.68 13.37
N TYR A 50 -7.73 -1.10 14.41
CA TYR A 50 -8.08 -2.51 14.58
C TYR A 50 -8.96 -3.05 13.45
N SER A 51 -9.91 -2.26 12.95
CA SER A 51 -10.75 -2.66 11.80
C SER A 51 -9.92 -2.91 10.54
N LEU A 52 -8.86 -2.14 10.31
CA LEU A 52 -7.91 -2.37 9.21
C LEU A 52 -7.21 -3.74 9.33
N THR A 53 -6.86 -4.18 10.54
CA THR A 53 -6.27 -5.52 10.73
C THR A 53 -7.22 -6.66 10.36
N GLN A 54 -8.52 -6.46 10.53
CA GLN A 54 -9.54 -7.43 10.10
C GLN A 54 -9.66 -7.45 8.57
N LEU A 55 -9.58 -6.28 7.92
CA LEU A 55 -9.51 -6.19 6.46
C LEU A 55 -8.28 -6.92 5.91
N TRP A 56 -7.11 -6.74 6.53
CA TRP A 56 -5.90 -7.47 6.14
C TRP A 56 -6.09 -8.99 6.23
N SER A 57 -6.75 -9.49 7.29
CA SER A 57 -7.07 -10.92 7.39
C SER A 57 -7.96 -11.40 6.24
N ALA A 58 -8.95 -10.60 5.84
CA ALA A 58 -9.82 -10.92 4.71
C ALA A 58 -9.06 -10.92 3.39
N ILE A 59 -8.22 -9.91 3.14
CA ILE A 59 -7.34 -9.85 1.95
C ILE A 59 -6.45 -11.09 1.89
N LYS A 60 -5.81 -11.46 3.01
CA LYS A 60 -4.92 -12.63 3.04
C LYS A 60 -5.63 -13.95 2.73
N THR A 61 -6.89 -14.06 3.12
CA THR A 61 -7.73 -15.24 2.82
C THR A 61 -8.05 -15.33 1.32
N ASP A 62 -8.23 -14.18 0.67
CA ASP A 62 -8.73 -14.10 -0.70
C ASP A 62 -7.66 -13.77 -1.75
N ILE A 63 -6.41 -13.54 -1.35
CA ILE A 63 -5.34 -13.03 -2.23
C ILE A 63 -5.11 -13.89 -3.48
N THR A 64 -5.30 -15.20 -3.37
CA THR A 64 -5.13 -16.16 -4.48
C THR A 64 -6.21 -16.02 -5.56
N LYS A 65 -7.31 -15.31 -5.27
CA LYS A 65 -8.34 -14.97 -6.26
C LYS A 65 -7.90 -13.87 -7.22
N VAL A 66 -6.85 -13.10 -6.88
CA VAL A 66 -6.30 -12.05 -7.74
C VAL A 66 -5.42 -12.68 -8.82
N ASN A 67 -5.92 -12.70 -10.05
CA ASN A 67 -5.27 -13.35 -11.21
C ASN A 67 -5.09 -12.42 -12.42
N GLN A 68 -5.55 -11.18 -12.31
CA GLN A 68 -5.42 -10.14 -13.33
C GLN A 68 -3.97 -9.65 -13.41
N PRO A 69 -3.55 -8.99 -14.51
CA PRO A 69 -2.29 -8.25 -14.53
C PRO A 69 -2.17 -7.28 -13.36
N ILE A 70 -0.99 -7.18 -12.77
CA ILE A 70 -0.70 -6.36 -11.59
C ILE A 70 0.52 -5.48 -11.87
N LEU A 71 0.41 -4.20 -11.52
CA LEU A 71 1.53 -3.30 -11.33
C LEU A 71 1.51 -2.82 -9.88
N VAL A 72 2.59 -3.09 -9.15
CA VAL A 72 2.77 -2.62 -7.77
C VAL A 72 3.86 -1.58 -7.73
N PHE A 73 3.52 -0.39 -7.24
CA PHE A 73 4.50 0.61 -6.83
C PHE A 73 4.79 0.49 -5.34
N ARG A 74 6.06 0.52 -4.96
CA ARG A 74 6.48 0.74 -3.58
C ARG A 74 7.67 1.67 -3.47
N SER A 75 7.75 2.39 -2.38
CA SER A 75 8.89 3.21 -2.01
C SER A 75 10.04 2.33 -1.53
N ALA A 76 11.26 2.75 -1.83
CA ALA A 76 12.47 2.13 -1.30
C ALA A 76 12.61 2.39 0.20
N ASP A 77 12.16 3.56 0.64
CA ASP A 77 12.16 4.03 2.02
C ASP A 77 10.74 4.40 2.42
N ASP A 78 10.02 3.51 3.10
CA ASP A 78 8.65 3.73 3.57
C ASP A 78 8.63 3.53 5.09
N HIS A 79 8.27 4.58 5.84
CA HIS A 79 8.27 4.56 7.31
C HIS A 79 6.95 4.07 7.92
N VAL A 80 5.95 3.79 7.08
CA VAL A 80 4.58 3.43 7.47
C VAL A 80 4.28 1.97 7.13
N VAL A 81 4.66 1.53 5.93
CA VAL A 81 4.38 0.20 5.37
C VAL A 81 5.67 -0.49 4.99
N GLU A 82 5.95 -1.61 5.65
CA GLU A 82 7.21 -2.32 5.48
C GLU A 82 7.28 -3.01 4.10
N PRO A 83 8.47 -3.08 3.44
CA PRO A 83 8.64 -3.69 2.12
C PRO A 83 8.18 -5.16 2.02
N SER A 84 8.13 -5.87 3.15
CA SER A 84 7.62 -7.24 3.24
C SER A 84 6.16 -7.38 2.82
N ASN A 85 5.38 -6.30 2.85
CA ASN A 85 4.00 -6.29 2.36
C ASN A 85 3.94 -6.56 0.86
N THR A 86 4.70 -5.81 0.04
CA THR A 86 4.77 -6.02 -1.41
C THR A 86 5.32 -7.41 -1.73
N ALA A 87 6.40 -7.82 -1.05
CA ALA A 87 6.97 -9.16 -1.23
C ALA A 87 5.95 -10.26 -0.94
N TRP A 88 5.18 -10.13 0.15
CA TRP A 88 4.12 -11.07 0.49
C TRP A 88 3.00 -11.09 -0.56
N ILE A 89 2.54 -9.92 -1.02
CA ILE A 89 1.48 -9.82 -2.05
C ILE A 89 1.92 -10.53 -3.32
N LEU A 90 3.08 -10.18 -3.88
CA LEU A 90 3.57 -10.74 -5.13
C LEU A 90 3.80 -12.26 -5.04
N ALA A 91 4.18 -12.77 -3.87
CA ALA A 91 4.34 -14.20 -3.63
C ALA A 91 3.02 -14.98 -3.52
N ASN A 92 1.89 -14.32 -3.24
CA ASN A 92 0.62 -15.00 -2.91
C ASN A 92 -0.53 -14.73 -3.90
N VAL A 93 -0.39 -13.76 -4.81
CA VAL A 93 -1.34 -13.58 -5.92
C VAL A 93 -1.22 -14.72 -6.95
N ALA A 94 -2.32 -15.03 -7.64
CA ALA A 94 -2.32 -16.03 -8.71
C ALA A 94 -1.97 -15.45 -10.10
N SER A 95 -1.76 -14.13 -10.17
CA SER A 95 -1.41 -13.44 -11.41
C SER A 95 -0.16 -14.01 -12.07
N LYS A 96 -0.17 -14.05 -13.40
CA LYS A 96 0.98 -14.46 -14.23
C LYS A 96 1.69 -13.27 -14.88
N ASP A 97 1.17 -12.08 -14.68
CA ASP A 97 1.69 -10.81 -15.19
C ASP A 97 1.70 -9.84 -14.00
N ALA A 98 2.81 -9.83 -13.28
CA ALA A 98 2.98 -9.00 -12.09
C ALA A 98 4.32 -8.28 -12.16
N GLU A 99 4.27 -6.96 -12.04
CA GLU A 99 5.43 -6.07 -12.09
C GLU A 99 5.55 -5.29 -10.79
N GLU A 100 6.79 -5.09 -10.34
CA GLU A 100 7.14 -4.23 -9.22
C GLU A 100 7.97 -3.05 -9.72
N VAL A 101 7.57 -1.83 -9.33
CA VAL A 101 8.34 -0.61 -9.55
C VAL A 101 8.71 -0.02 -8.20
N VAL A 102 10.02 0.14 -7.97
CA VAL A 102 10.57 0.72 -6.74
C VAL A 102 10.80 2.21 -6.94
N LEU A 103 10.22 3.02 -6.05
CA LEU A 103 10.29 4.47 -6.04
C LEU A 103 11.39 4.89 -5.07
N HIS A 104 12.48 5.47 -5.58
CA HIS A 104 13.68 5.76 -4.78
C HIS A 104 13.65 7.15 -4.14
N GLU A 105 12.84 8.06 -4.67
CA GLU A 105 12.75 9.45 -4.24
C GLU A 105 11.41 9.76 -3.55
N SER A 106 10.71 8.74 -3.06
CA SER A 106 9.42 8.89 -2.38
C SER A 106 9.36 8.11 -1.07
N TYR A 107 8.61 8.64 -0.10
CA TYR A 107 8.21 7.95 1.14
C TYR A 107 6.81 7.31 1.00
N HIS A 108 6.06 7.08 2.08
CA HIS A 108 4.79 6.36 2.03
C HIS A 108 3.75 7.01 1.10
N VAL A 109 3.60 8.34 1.18
CA VAL A 109 2.58 9.09 0.42
C VAL A 109 3.11 9.44 -0.98
N ALA A 110 3.57 8.40 -1.69
CA ALA A 110 4.31 8.52 -2.94
C ALA A 110 3.54 9.24 -4.07
N THR A 111 2.21 9.28 -4.02
CA THR A 111 1.36 9.96 -5.01
C THR A 111 1.41 11.49 -4.91
N LEU A 112 1.93 12.04 -3.81
CA LEU A 112 2.18 13.48 -3.64
C LEU A 112 3.68 13.79 -3.64
N ASP A 113 4.53 12.78 -3.81
CA ASP A 113 5.97 12.86 -3.60
C ASP A 113 6.74 13.05 -4.92
N ASN A 114 8.07 12.95 -4.89
CA ASN A 114 8.92 13.23 -6.05
C ASN A 114 8.67 12.27 -7.21
N ASP A 115 8.36 10.99 -6.95
CA ASP A 115 8.10 10.00 -8.00
C ASP A 115 6.62 9.91 -8.40
N ALA A 116 5.78 10.86 -7.99
CA ALA A 116 4.39 10.92 -8.43
C ALA A 116 4.24 10.87 -9.98
N PRO A 117 5.06 11.59 -10.79
CA PRO A 117 5.02 11.45 -12.24
C PRO A 117 5.29 10.01 -12.71
N THR A 118 6.25 9.30 -12.12
CA THR A 118 6.55 7.89 -12.43
C THR A 118 5.35 6.98 -12.16
N ILE A 119 4.64 7.20 -11.05
CA ILE A 119 3.41 6.47 -10.74
C ILE A 119 2.35 6.73 -11.82
N PHE A 120 2.14 7.99 -12.20
CA PHE A 120 1.09 8.37 -13.13
C PHE A 120 1.35 7.86 -14.54
N ASP A 121 2.55 8.10 -15.05
CA ASP A 121 2.96 7.66 -16.39
C ASP A 121 2.98 6.13 -16.46
N GLY A 122 3.61 5.46 -15.48
CA GLY A 122 3.66 4.01 -15.43
C GLY A 122 2.28 3.35 -15.30
N SER A 123 1.35 3.97 -14.57
CA SER A 123 -0.04 3.50 -14.49
C SER A 123 -0.76 3.59 -15.84
N LEU A 124 -0.57 4.69 -16.58
CA LEU A 124 -1.17 4.87 -17.90
C LEU A 124 -0.59 3.89 -18.92
N GLU A 125 0.73 3.73 -18.93
CA GLU A 125 1.44 2.75 -19.76
C GLU A 125 0.95 1.33 -19.49
N PHE A 126 0.83 0.95 -18.23
CA PHE A 126 0.32 -0.37 -17.83
C PHE A 126 -1.11 -0.62 -18.32
N VAL A 127 -2.01 0.36 -18.15
CA VAL A 127 -3.39 0.24 -18.66
C VAL A 127 -3.39 0.04 -20.18
N ASN A 128 -2.63 0.85 -20.91
CA ASN A 128 -2.53 0.74 -22.38
C ASN A 128 -1.97 -0.63 -22.80
N ARG A 129 -0.93 -1.11 -22.13
CA ARG A 129 -0.32 -2.44 -22.37
C ARG A 129 -1.33 -3.57 -22.15
N VAL A 130 -2.08 -3.54 -21.05
CA VAL A 130 -3.08 -4.56 -20.73
C VAL A 130 -4.22 -4.56 -21.75
N LEU A 131 -4.68 -3.38 -22.17
CA LEU A 131 -5.73 -3.25 -23.19
C LEU A 131 -5.28 -3.78 -24.56
N ALA A 132 -4.07 -3.42 -25.00
CA ALA A 132 -3.52 -3.91 -26.26
C ALA A 132 -3.37 -5.45 -26.26
N SER A 133 -2.88 -6.02 -25.15
CA SER A 133 -2.72 -7.47 -25.00
C SER A 133 -4.07 -8.21 -25.06
N LYS A 134 -5.12 -7.65 -24.45
CA LYS A 134 -6.49 -8.22 -24.53
C LYS A 134 -7.06 -8.17 -25.95
N GLN A 135 -6.77 -7.12 -26.72
CA GLN A 135 -7.22 -7.02 -28.11
C GLN A 135 -6.52 -8.04 -29.00
N ALA A 136 -5.21 -8.25 -28.81
CA ALA A 136 -4.44 -9.23 -29.58
C ALA A 136 -4.81 -10.70 -29.28
N ALA A 137 -5.36 -10.97 -28.09
CA ALA A 137 -5.79 -12.30 -27.67
C ALA A 137 -7.22 -12.67 -28.14
N LYS A 138 -7.93 -11.76 -28.81
CA LYS A 138 -9.30 -11.94 -29.30
C LYS A 138 -9.30 -12.20 -30.81
#